data_AF-A0A0P4VVA1-F1
#
_entry.id   AF-A0A0P4VVA1-F1
#
_cell.length_a   1.000
_cell.length_b   1.000
_cell.length_c   1.000
_cell.angle_alpha   90.00
_cell.angle_beta   90.00
_cell.angle_gamma   90.00
#
_symmetry.space_group_name_H-M   'P 1'
#
loop_
_entity.id
_entity.type
_entity.pdbx_description
1 polymer ?
#
loop_
_entity_poly.entity_id
_entity_poly.type
_entity_poly.pdbx_seq_one_letter_code
_entity_poly.pdbx_strand_id
1 'polypeptide(L)'
;MEASPQVVEVASQLAQAVNTTLDPSVSHAVRLASYNLLEKVKEESELAVGCGFYLAHRDREPVVRHLGLQLLEHAIRYKWNDLSVQQKVYIKENSMQLVAEGTLDLLSEHLYVKDKVSRLVVEMMKREWPQHWPGLLEELHQLSKRGPTQTELVLFVFLRIAEDVATLQNLESNQRRRDLYQAMTANMESVFGFFLSLLEENYTQYKAHVGQQDSVTALCHCRVMQVVLMTLTVYVEWVSVQYIFAEDGKLLQSLCFLLSEDSVKKEAAECLLQIVSRKGKADERRPLLLLFAEAPMSAVFNAADQAVMGPLSEHNYRFLKTLTQVLTGLGSQLCTLWVKEGDVGEPPNFRVYLDAMLAFTRHPSLHIYNYTNSLWGQLFRHDQVPLSKTLRAILPVWITIVSQKVMKHGYPSKNDSESCQYSLLDFDSDEEYSHFFYKVRSETLETIKAASLLAPDIMYTHVEEWLTSHVKKTASTSTSDKQLCNLFSPSYLEWDALSQIDSRESEQKGRKKCDLINTPTEVK
;
A
#
# COMPACT_ATOMS: atom_id res chain seq x y z
N MET A 1 -39.48 -18.70 4.91
CA MET A 1 -40.81 -18.76 4.28
C MET A 1 -40.63 -19.39 2.92
N GLU A 2 -41.45 -20.38 2.56
CA GLU A 2 -41.42 -20.95 1.20
C GLU A 2 -41.71 -19.84 0.18
N ALA A 3 -40.86 -19.73 -0.85
CA ALA A 3 -41.06 -18.77 -1.92
C ALA A 3 -42.38 -19.10 -2.66
N SER A 4 -43.15 -18.08 -3.04
CA SER A 4 -44.39 -18.30 -3.78
C SER A 4 -44.11 -19.04 -5.10
N PRO A 5 -45.05 -19.86 -5.61
CA PRO A 5 -44.85 -20.60 -6.87
C PRO A 5 -44.43 -19.69 -8.04
N GLN A 6 -45.00 -18.48 -8.09
CA GLN A 6 -44.65 -17.45 -9.07
C GLN A 6 -43.19 -17.00 -8.96
N VAL A 7 -42.68 -16.78 -7.74
CA VAL A 7 -41.28 -16.38 -7.52
C VAL A 7 -40.32 -17.48 -7.98
N VAL A 8 -40.65 -18.74 -7.69
CA VAL A 8 -39.83 -19.91 -8.07
C VAL A 8 -39.74 -20.05 -9.60
N GLU A 9 -40.87 -19.90 -10.29
CA GLU A 9 -40.94 -19.98 -11.75
C GLU A 9 -40.11 -18.86 -12.39
N VAL A 10 -40.36 -17.60 -12.00
CA VAL A 10 -39.63 -16.44 -12.55
C VAL A 10 -38.14 -16.55 -12.24
N ALA A 11 -37.76 -16.93 -11.02
CA ALA A 11 -36.36 -17.07 -10.67
C ALA A 11 -35.67 -18.15 -11.51
N SER A 12 -36.36 -19.25 -11.82
CA SER A 12 -35.81 -20.29 -12.70
C SER A 12 -35.56 -19.76 -14.13
N GLN A 13 -36.46 -18.92 -14.64
CA GLN A 13 -36.27 -18.23 -15.93
C GLN A 13 -35.09 -17.25 -15.88
N LEU A 14 -34.95 -16.49 -14.79
CA LEU A 14 -33.82 -15.56 -14.60
C LEU A 14 -32.47 -16.27 -14.53
N ALA A 15 -32.41 -17.44 -13.88
CA ALA A 15 -31.20 -18.26 -13.83
C ALA A 15 -30.76 -18.73 -15.23
N GLN A 16 -31.71 -19.11 -16.08
CA GLN A 16 -31.42 -19.45 -17.48
C GLN A 16 -31.02 -18.21 -18.30
N ALA A 17 -31.69 -17.08 -18.07
CA ALA A 17 -31.43 -15.83 -18.77
C ALA A 17 -30.01 -15.32 -18.52
N VAL A 18 -29.51 -15.35 -17.27
CA VAL A 18 -28.14 -14.90 -16.98
C VAL A 18 -27.08 -15.79 -17.63
N ASN A 19 -27.29 -17.11 -17.62
CA ASN A 19 -26.38 -18.03 -18.30
C ASN A 19 -26.38 -17.79 -19.82
N THR A 20 -27.54 -17.50 -20.40
CA THR A 20 -27.70 -17.14 -21.81
C THR A 20 -27.03 -15.80 -22.14
N THR A 21 -27.11 -14.82 -21.24
CA THR A 21 -26.49 -13.51 -21.43
C THR A 21 -24.97 -13.58 -21.44
N LEU A 22 -24.40 -14.47 -20.62
CA LEU A 22 -22.96 -14.64 -20.46
C LEU A 22 -22.33 -15.65 -21.43
N ASP A 23 -23.14 -16.40 -22.18
CA ASP A 23 -22.64 -17.35 -23.17
C ASP A 23 -22.13 -16.63 -24.44
N PRO A 24 -20.83 -16.76 -24.80
CA PRO A 24 -20.27 -16.13 -25.98
C PRO A 24 -20.81 -16.71 -27.29
N SER A 25 -21.33 -17.95 -27.28
CA SER A 25 -21.85 -18.65 -28.45
C SER A 25 -23.27 -18.24 -28.83
N VAL A 26 -24.00 -17.59 -27.93
CA VAL A 26 -25.39 -17.18 -28.14
C VAL A 26 -25.49 -15.98 -29.09
N SER A 27 -26.48 -16.01 -29.99
CA SER A 27 -26.74 -14.93 -30.93
C SER A 27 -27.11 -13.62 -30.22
N HIS A 28 -26.80 -12.49 -30.85
CA HIS A 28 -27.12 -11.16 -30.30
C HIS A 28 -28.60 -10.99 -29.97
N ALA A 29 -29.51 -11.50 -30.81
CA ALA A 29 -30.95 -11.37 -30.60
C ALA A 29 -31.44 -12.10 -29.33
N VAL A 30 -30.94 -13.32 -29.10
CA VAL A 30 -31.29 -14.13 -27.91
C VAL A 30 -30.67 -13.54 -26.64
N ARG A 31 -29.41 -13.07 -26.74
CA ARG A 31 -28.74 -12.37 -25.64
C ARG A 31 -29.50 -11.11 -25.21
N LEU A 32 -29.93 -10.29 -26.19
CA LEU A 32 -30.70 -9.07 -25.95
C LEU A 32 -32.06 -9.36 -25.32
N ALA A 33 -32.77 -10.39 -25.80
CA ALA A 33 -34.04 -10.80 -25.21
C ALA A 33 -33.89 -11.26 -23.76
N SER A 34 -32.85 -12.05 -23.45
CA SER A 34 -32.54 -12.50 -22.08
C SER A 34 -32.17 -11.33 -21.17
N TYR A 35 -31.36 -10.40 -21.66
CA TYR A 35 -31.00 -9.18 -20.94
C TYR A 35 -32.23 -8.31 -20.61
N ASN A 36 -33.12 -8.11 -21.59
CA ASN A 36 -34.34 -7.34 -21.39
C ASN A 36 -35.28 -7.97 -20.34
N LEU A 37 -35.30 -9.30 -20.23
CA LEU A 37 -36.04 -10.00 -19.18
C LEU A 37 -35.47 -9.68 -17.79
N LEU A 38 -34.13 -9.72 -17.64
CA LEU A 38 -33.46 -9.37 -16.38
C LEU A 38 -33.78 -7.93 -15.96
N GLU A 39 -33.68 -6.98 -16.91
CA GLU A 39 -33.97 -5.56 -16.66
C GLU A 39 -35.43 -5.33 -16.28
N LYS A 40 -36.38 -6.03 -16.94
CA LYS A 40 -37.80 -5.93 -16.60
C LYS A 40 -38.07 -6.35 -15.16
N VAL A 41 -37.57 -7.52 -14.74
CA VAL A 41 -37.81 -8.01 -13.37
C VAL A 41 -37.10 -7.13 -12.34
N LYS A 42 -35.94 -6.57 -12.68
CA LYS A 42 -35.21 -5.63 -11.81
C LYS A 42 -36.03 -4.39 -11.43
N GLU A 43 -36.92 -3.93 -12.31
CA GLU A 43 -37.82 -2.79 -12.05
C GLU A 43 -39.06 -3.16 -11.22
N GLU A 44 -39.43 -4.44 -11.16
CA GLU A 44 -40.57 -4.96 -10.39
C GLU A 44 -40.16 -5.31 -8.94
N SER A 45 -40.11 -4.30 -8.05
CA SER A 45 -39.53 -4.39 -6.69
C SER A 45 -39.93 -5.63 -5.88
N GLU A 46 -41.22 -5.98 -5.84
CA GLU A 46 -41.70 -7.14 -5.07
C GLU A 46 -41.16 -8.47 -5.60
N LEU A 47 -41.21 -8.64 -6.92
CA LEU A 47 -40.75 -9.83 -7.60
C LEU A 47 -39.22 -9.92 -7.55
N ALA A 48 -38.53 -8.79 -7.73
CA ALA A 48 -37.07 -8.69 -7.66
C ALA A 48 -36.52 -9.12 -6.30
N VAL A 49 -37.15 -8.72 -5.20
CA VAL A 49 -36.72 -9.09 -3.85
C VAL A 49 -36.94 -10.58 -3.58
N GLY A 50 -38.11 -11.11 -3.94
CA GLY A 50 -38.42 -12.54 -3.79
C GLY A 50 -37.47 -13.42 -4.62
N CYS A 51 -37.32 -13.11 -5.91
CA CYS A 51 -36.39 -13.81 -6.80
C CYS A 51 -34.94 -13.62 -6.34
N GLY A 52 -34.56 -12.43 -5.87
CA GLY A 52 -33.22 -12.12 -5.40
C GLY A 52 -32.75 -13.06 -4.27
N PHE A 53 -33.55 -13.20 -3.21
CA PHE A 53 -33.22 -14.12 -2.11
C PHE A 53 -33.26 -15.60 -2.54
N TYR A 54 -34.21 -15.98 -3.38
CA TYR A 54 -34.30 -17.35 -3.88
C TYR A 54 -33.09 -17.75 -4.75
N LEU A 55 -32.59 -16.82 -5.56
CA LEU A 55 -31.42 -17.00 -6.41
C LEU A 55 -30.09 -16.91 -5.64
N ALA A 56 -30.04 -16.14 -4.56
CA ALA A 56 -28.85 -15.99 -3.72
C ALA A 56 -28.51 -17.24 -2.88
N HIS A 57 -29.39 -18.24 -2.84
CA HIS A 57 -29.21 -19.46 -2.05
C HIS A 57 -27.88 -20.17 -2.35
N ARG A 58 -27.19 -20.65 -1.31
CA ARG A 58 -25.82 -21.20 -1.39
C ARG A 58 -25.67 -22.42 -2.30
N ASP A 59 -26.75 -23.18 -2.50
CA ASP A 59 -26.74 -24.39 -3.33
C ASP A 59 -26.81 -24.10 -4.85
N ARG A 60 -27.01 -22.84 -5.24
CA ARG A 60 -27.06 -22.45 -6.66
C ARG A 60 -25.68 -22.13 -7.21
N GLU A 61 -25.57 -22.12 -8.54
CA GLU A 61 -24.35 -21.71 -9.22
C GLU A 61 -23.94 -20.26 -8.84
N PRO A 62 -22.65 -20.00 -8.63
CA PRO A 62 -22.16 -18.68 -8.21
C PRO A 62 -22.61 -17.50 -9.08
N VAL A 63 -22.72 -17.70 -10.40
CA VAL A 63 -23.21 -16.69 -11.35
C VAL A 63 -24.68 -16.33 -11.08
N VAL A 64 -25.51 -17.34 -10.82
CA VAL A 64 -26.93 -17.18 -10.50
C VAL A 64 -27.10 -16.50 -9.13
N ARG A 65 -26.26 -16.87 -8.16
CA ARG A 65 -26.21 -16.23 -6.84
C ARG A 65 -25.85 -14.75 -6.97
N HIS A 66 -24.84 -14.43 -7.77
CA HIS A 66 -24.45 -13.05 -8.04
C HIS A 66 -25.59 -12.22 -8.66
N LEU A 67 -26.34 -12.77 -9.62
CA LEU A 67 -27.54 -12.12 -10.16
C LEU A 67 -28.56 -11.83 -9.04
N GLY A 68 -28.86 -12.83 -8.21
CA GLY A 68 -29.82 -12.68 -7.12
C GLY A 68 -29.44 -11.54 -6.17
N LEU A 69 -28.17 -11.50 -5.76
CA LEU A 69 -27.63 -10.43 -4.93
C LEU A 69 -27.64 -9.07 -5.66
N GLN A 70 -27.41 -9.03 -6.96
CA GLN A 70 -27.49 -7.81 -7.76
C GLN A 70 -28.91 -7.24 -7.83
N LEU A 71 -29.94 -8.10 -7.91
CA LEU A 71 -31.35 -7.67 -7.84
C LEU A 71 -31.67 -7.06 -6.47
N LEU A 72 -31.19 -7.69 -5.39
CA LEU A 72 -31.34 -7.18 -4.02
C LEU A 72 -30.63 -5.84 -3.85
N GLU A 73 -29.39 -5.72 -4.33
CA GLU A 73 -28.63 -4.47 -4.30
C GLU A 73 -29.36 -3.36 -5.05
N HIS A 74 -29.95 -3.65 -6.22
CA HIS A 74 -30.73 -2.68 -6.99
C HIS A 74 -31.97 -2.22 -6.23
N ALA A 75 -32.73 -3.15 -5.63
CA ALA A 75 -33.91 -2.83 -4.84
C ALA A 75 -33.55 -1.94 -3.65
N ILE A 76 -32.47 -2.27 -2.92
CA ILE A 76 -31.96 -1.44 -1.83
C ILE A 76 -31.48 -0.09 -2.37
N ARG A 77 -30.79 -0.06 -3.52
CA ARG A 77 -30.17 1.17 -3.98
C ARG A 77 -31.17 2.19 -4.51
N TYR A 78 -32.09 1.76 -5.36
CA TYR A 78 -32.91 2.65 -6.17
C TYR A 78 -34.40 2.61 -5.83
N LYS A 79 -34.89 1.51 -5.23
CA LYS A 79 -36.32 1.33 -4.92
C LYS A 79 -36.65 1.41 -3.43
N TRP A 80 -35.66 1.64 -2.56
CA TRP A 80 -35.85 1.58 -1.10
C TRP A 80 -36.95 2.49 -0.56
N ASN A 81 -37.10 3.69 -1.12
CA ASN A 81 -38.13 4.63 -0.68
C ASN A 81 -39.55 4.19 -1.07
N ASP A 82 -39.68 3.38 -2.11
CA ASP A 82 -40.95 2.83 -2.58
C ASP A 82 -41.37 1.58 -1.80
N LEU A 83 -40.45 0.97 -1.06
CA LEU A 83 -40.71 -0.23 -0.26
C LEU A 83 -41.48 0.10 1.02
N SER A 84 -42.45 -0.77 1.34
CA SER A 84 -43.13 -0.75 2.63
C SER A 84 -42.18 -1.04 3.80
N VAL A 85 -42.56 -0.61 5.00
CA VAL A 85 -41.78 -0.89 6.22
C VAL A 85 -41.56 -2.39 6.42
N GLN A 86 -42.58 -3.22 6.16
CA GLN A 86 -42.49 -4.67 6.28
C GLN A 86 -41.47 -5.27 5.30
N GLN A 87 -41.43 -4.78 4.05
CA GLN A 87 -40.45 -5.21 3.05
C GLN A 87 -39.03 -4.82 3.46
N LYS A 88 -38.83 -3.61 4.01
CA LYS A 88 -37.52 -3.17 4.51
C LYS A 88 -37.02 -4.05 5.64
N VAL A 89 -37.88 -4.36 6.61
CA VAL A 89 -37.57 -5.30 7.71
C VAL A 89 -37.23 -6.69 7.15
N TYR A 90 -38.05 -7.20 6.23
CA TYR A 90 -37.81 -8.49 5.59
C TYR A 90 -36.45 -8.55 4.87
N ILE A 91 -36.10 -7.53 4.07
CA ILE A 91 -34.81 -7.47 3.38
C ILE A 91 -33.67 -7.44 4.39
N LYS A 92 -33.79 -6.59 5.42
CA LYS A 92 -32.78 -6.46 6.47
C LYS A 92 -32.51 -7.78 7.17
N GLU A 93 -33.55 -8.46 7.66
CA GLU A 93 -33.42 -9.74 8.37
C GLU A 93 -32.82 -10.83 7.48
N ASN A 94 -33.30 -10.97 6.24
CA ASN A 94 -32.80 -12.00 5.33
C ASN A 94 -31.39 -11.70 4.81
N SER A 95 -31.02 -10.43 4.62
CA SER A 95 -29.63 -10.06 4.29
C SER A 95 -28.67 -10.33 5.44
N MET A 96 -29.08 -10.10 6.69
CA MET A 96 -28.27 -10.49 7.86
C MET A 96 -28.18 -12.02 7.98
N GLN A 97 -29.25 -12.76 7.69
CA GLN A 97 -29.22 -14.23 7.60
C GLN A 97 -28.26 -14.72 6.50
N LEU A 98 -28.19 -14.03 5.35
CA LEU A 98 -27.23 -14.36 4.29
C LEU A 98 -25.78 -14.23 4.75
N VAL A 99 -25.45 -13.19 5.52
CA VAL A 99 -24.12 -13.04 6.13
C VAL A 99 -23.86 -14.18 7.11
N ALA A 100 -24.88 -14.55 7.90
CA ALA A 100 -24.75 -15.55 8.95
C ALA A 100 -24.53 -16.97 8.38
N GLU A 101 -25.29 -17.38 7.37
CA GLU A 101 -25.39 -18.79 6.92
C GLU A 101 -25.56 -18.97 5.40
N GLY A 102 -25.67 -17.88 4.62
CA GLY A 102 -25.99 -17.90 3.19
C GLY A 102 -24.79 -18.04 2.24
N THR A 103 -23.56 -18.08 2.78
CA THR A 103 -22.33 -18.28 2.02
C THR A 103 -21.71 -19.65 2.30
N LEU A 104 -20.88 -20.11 1.36
CA LEU A 104 -19.96 -21.23 1.56
C LEU A 104 -18.83 -20.85 2.51
N ASP A 105 -17.99 -21.82 2.86
CA ASP A 105 -16.85 -21.62 3.75
C ASP A 105 -15.80 -20.65 3.19
N LEU A 106 -15.02 -20.06 4.09
CA LEU A 106 -14.07 -18.99 3.80
C LEU A 106 -13.19 -19.26 2.58
N LEU A 107 -12.60 -20.45 2.46
CA LEU A 107 -11.66 -20.76 1.38
C LEU A 107 -12.34 -21.25 0.10
N SER A 108 -13.63 -21.60 0.15
CA SER A 108 -14.39 -22.14 -0.99
C SER A 108 -15.30 -21.11 -1.65
N GLU A 109 -15.77 -20.11 -0.89
CA GLU A 109 -16.66 -19.10 -1.42
C GLU A 109 -15.95 -18.11 -2.35
N HIS A 110 -16.60 -17.78 -3.47
CA HIS A 110 -16.05 -16.84 -4.43
C HIS A 110 -16.04 -15.41 -3.90
N LEU A 111 -14.94 -14.69 -4.14
CA LEU A 111 -14.76 -13.32 -3.68
C LEU A 111 -15.88 -12.36 -4.14
N TYR A 112 -16.36 -12.49 -5.38
CA TYR A 112 -17.43 -11.63 -5.89
C TYR A 112 -18.79 -11.90 -5.21
N VAL A 113 -19.03 -13.10 -4.69
CA VAL A 113 -20.22 -13.39 -3.89
C VAL A 113 -20.10 -12.73 -2.52
N LYS A 114 -18.94 -12.87 -1.86
CA LYS A 114 -18.66 -12.20 -0.58
C LYS A 114 -18.79 -10.67 -0.70
N ASP A 115 -18.28 -10.10 -1.79
CA ASP A 115 -18.40 -8.68 -2.12
C ASP A 115 -19.86 -8.26 -2.22
N LYS A 116 -20.67 -8.97 -3.00
CA LYS A 116 -22.10 -8.67 -3.15
C LYS A 116 -22.90 -8.81 -1.86
N VAL A 117 -22.69 -9.87 -1.08
CA VAL A 117 -23.36 -10.06 0.23
C VAL A 117 -23.03 -8.89 1.16
N SER A 118 -21.75 -8.51 1.25
CA SER A 118 -21.31 -7.38 2.09
C SER A 118 -21.88 -6.04 1.61
N ARG A 119 -21.98 -5.82 0.29
CA ARG A 119 -22.59 -4.62 -0.29
C ARG A 119 -24.05 -4.45 0.09
N LEU A 120 -24.84 -5.52 0.20
CA LEU A 120 -26.23 -5.40 0.66
C LEU A 120 -26.31 -4.71 2.03
N VAL A 121 -25.45 -5.14 2.96
CA VAL A 121 -25.40 -4.57 4.32
C VAL A 121 -24.91 -3.12 4.27
N VAL A 122 -23.88 -2.81 3.47
CA VAL A 122 -23.37 -1.44 3.31
C VAL A 122 -24.44 -0.50 2.73
N GLU A 123 -25.18 -0.94 1.71
CA GLU A 123 -26.26 -0.14 1.11
C GLU A 123 -27.41 0.11 2.10
N MET A 124 -27.76 -0.87 2.94
CA MET A 124 -28.74 -0.67 4.01
C MET A 124 -28.20 0.23 5.13
N MET A 125 -26.92 0.05 5.52
CA MET A 125 -26.23 0.89 6.50
C MET A 125 -26.24 2.35 6.07
N LYS A 126 -25.92 2.65 4.80
CA LYS A 126 -25.98 4.02 4.25
C LYS A 126 -27.37 4.65 4.35
N ARG A 127 -28.44 3.86 4.42
CA ARG A 127 -29.83 4.34 4.46
C ARG A 127 -30.41 4.46 5.87
N GLU A 128 -30.11 3.49 6.73
CA GLU A 128 -30.80 3.34 8.02
C GLU A 128 -29.90 3.63 9.23
N TRP A 129 -28.58 3.42 9.14
CA TRP A 129 -27.66 3.62 10.28
C TRP A 129 -27.16 5.07 10.36
N PRO A 130 -27.10 5.74 11.51
CA PRO A 130 -27.29 5.18 12.85
C PRO A 130 -28.72 5.21 13.40
N GLN A 131 -29.59 6.13 12.96
CA GLN A 131 -30.83 6.45 13.68
C GLN A 131 -31.88 5.33 13.65
N HIS A 132 -32.08 4.69 12.49
CA HIS A 132 -33.09 3.66 12.29
C HIS A 132 -32.53 2.24 12.46
N TRP A 133 -31.22 2.11 12.70
CA TRP A 133 -30.57 0.83 12.98
C TRP A 133 -29.45 0.97 14.04
N PRO A 134 -29.77 1.42 15.27
CA PRO A 134 -28.75 1.69 16.29
C PRO A 134 -27.97 0.44 16.72
N GLY A 135 -28.58 -0.75 16.66
CA GLY A 135 -27.96 -2.03 17.03
C GLY A 135 -27.00 -2.62 16.00
N LEU A 136 -26.81 -2.00 14.82
CA LEU A 136 -26.05 -2.59 13.72
C LEU A 136 -24.63 -3.03 14.11
N LEU A 137 -23.88 -2.19 14.83
CA LEU A 137 -22.49 -2.51 15.17
C LEU A 137 -22.38 -3.72 16.10
N GLU A 138 -23.32 -3.85 17.04
CA GLU A 138 -23.40 -5.01 17.93
C GLU A 138 -23.80 -6.26 17.15
N GLU A 139 -24.77 -6.16 16.24
CA GLU A 139 -25.17 -7.27 15.36
C GLU A 139 -23.98 -7.76 14.50
N LEU A 140 -23.19 -6.84 13.94
CA LEU A 140 -21.98 -7.18 13.17
C LEU A 140 -20.91 -7.84 14.04
N HIS A 141 -20.71 -7.37 15.27
CA HIS A 141 -19.78 -7.97 16.24
C HIS A 141 -20.19 -9.40 16.63
N GLN A 142 -21.49 -9.64 16.83
CA GLN A 142 -22.00 -10.98 17.11
C GLN A 142 -21.86 -11.90 15.90
N LEU A 143 -22.05 -11.39 14.69
CA LEU A 143 -21.82 -12.14 13.46
C LEU A 143 -20.36 -12.57 13.32
N SER A 144 -19.37 -11.70 13.60
CA SER A 144 -17.95 -12.08 13.50
C SER A 144 -17.59 -13.23 14.44
N LYS A 145 -18.25 -13.34 15.61
CA LYS A 145 -18.00 -14.45 16.56
C LYS A 145 -18.47 -15.82 16.06
N ARG A 146 -19.26 -15.88 14.98
CA ARG A 146 -19.74 -17.16 14.42
C ARG A 146 -18.67 -17.97 13.71
N GLY A 147 -17.64 -17.30 13.18
CA GLY A 147 -16.57 -17.98 12.45
C GLY A 147 -15.77 -17.04 11.53
N PRO A 148 -14.70 -17.58 10.90
CA PRO A 148 -13.80 -16.78 10.06
C PRO A 148 -14.49 -16.25 8.80
N THR A 149 -15.42 -17.00 8.21
CA THR A 149 -16.20 -16.55 7.04
C THR A 149 -17.02 -15.32 7.38
N GLN A 150 -17.77 -15.35 8.48
CA GLN A 150 -18.59 -14.24 8.93
C GLN A 150 -17.73 -13.04 9.33
N THR A 151 -16.58 -13.29 9.95
CA THR A 151 -15.60 -12.23 10.27
C THR A 151 -15.12 -11.52 9.02
N GLU A 152 -14.74 -12.25 7.95
CA GLU A 152 -14.33 -11.65 6.68
C GLU A 152 -15.45 -10.79 6.06
N LEU A 153 -16.69 -11.30 6.05
CA LEU A 153 -17.85 -10.55 5.54
C LEU A 153 -18.11 -9.26 6.33
N VAL A 154 -18.00 -9.32 7.66
CA VAL A 154 -18.15 -8.14 8.53
C VAL A 154 -17.05 -7.12 8.27
N LEU A 155 -15.80 -7.55 8.14
CA LEU A 155 -14.68 -6.66 7.78
C LEU A 155 -14.89 -6.03 6.39
N PHE A 156 -15.44 -6.78 5.43
CA PHE A 156 -15.83 -6.28 4.13
C PHE A 156 -16.96 -5.24 4.15
N VAL A 157 -17.83 -5.26 5.17
CA VAL A 157 -18.79 -4.18 5.44
C VAL A 157 -18.05 -2.94 5.95
N PHE A 158 -17.20 -3.10 6.97
CA PHE A 158 -16.42 -2.00 7.56
C PHE A 158 -15.47 -1.33 6.57
N LEU A 159 -14.81 -2.11 5.72
CA LEU A 159 -13.91 -1.62 4.68
C LEU A 159 -14.67 -0.74 3.69
N ARG A 160 -15.74 -1.26 3.09
CA ARG A 160 -16.51 -0.53 2.06
C ARG A 160 -17.21 0.71 2.60
N ILE A 161 -17.77 0.68 3.82
CA ILE A 161 -18.41 1.88 4.37
C ILE A 161 -17.39 3.00 4.61
N ALA A 162 -16.17 2.66 5.05
CA ALA A 162 -15.10 3.64 5.19
C ALA A 162 -14.66 4.22 3.84
N GLU A 163 -14.50 3.37 2.83
CA GLU A 163 -14.20 3.81 1.46
C GLU A 163 -15.28 4.75 0.93
N ASP A 164 -16.56 4.38 1.04
CA ASP A 164 -17.67 5.17 0.52
C ASP A 164 -17.83 6.53 1.23
N VAL A 165 -17.64 6.58 2.55
CA VAL A 165 -17.93 7.76 3.37
C VAL A 165 -16.72 8.69 3.54
N ALA A 166 -15.54 8.14 3.80
CA ALA A 166 -14.34 8.89 4.16
C ALA A 166 -13.40 9.11 2.98
N THR A 167 -13.04 8.04 2.26
CA THR A 167 -12.00 8.08 1.22
C THR A 167 -12.54 8.56 -0.13
N LEU A 168 -13.52 7.86 -0.70
CA LEU A 168 -14.08 8.15 -2.03
C LEU A 168 -15.19 9.20 -2.01
N GLN A 169 -15.90 9.33 -0.88
CA GLN A 169 -17.01 10.28 -0.70
C GLN A 169 -18.13 10.10 -1.75
N ASN A 170 -18.43 8.85 -2.11
CA ASN A 170 -19.34 8.48 -3.20
C ASN A 170 -20.84 8.57 -2.86
N LEU A 171 -21.21 9.14 -1.71
CA LEU A 171 -22.61 9.32 -1.35
C LEU A 171 -23.23 10.53 -2.06
N GLU A 172 -24.39 10.31 -2.68
CA GLU A 172 -25.14 11.36 -3.38
C GLU A 172 -25.54 12.52 -2.45
N SER A 173 -25.93 12.20 -1.20
CA SER A 173 -26.26 13.20 -0.19
C SER A 173 -25.08 13.52 0.71
N ASN A 174 -24.54 14.72 0.56
CA ASN A 174 -23.49 15.26 1.43
C ASN A 174 -23.91 15.35 2.90
N GLN A 175 -25.18 15.64 3.17
CA GLN A 175 -25.69 15.64 4.55
C GLN A 175 -25.60 14.24 5.14
N ARG A 176 -26.12 13.25 4.40
CA ARG A 176 -26.12 11.85 4.86
C ARG A 176 -24.69 11.34 5.07
N ARG A 177 -23.76 11.71 4.19
CA ARG A 177 -22.33 11.40 4.36
C ARG A 177 -21.77 11.96 5.66
N ARG A 178 -22.07 13.22 5.99
CA ARG A 178 -21.63 13.84 7.26
C ARG A 178 -22.20 13.10 8.47
N ASP A 179 -23.47 12.74 8.43
CA ASP A 179 -24.12 12.01 9.53
C ASP A 179 -23.43 10.64 9.77
N LEU A 180 -23.13 9.91 8.69
CA LEU A 180 -22.41 8.64 8.75
C LEU A 180 -20.98 8.81 9.25
N TYR A 181 -20.25 9.82 8.75
CA TYR A 181 -18.88 10.10 9.18
C TYR A 181 -18.82 10.44 10.68
N GLN A 182 -19.76 11.25 11.17
CA GLN A 182 -19.89 11.58 12.59
C GLN A 182 -20.22 10.34 13.42
N ALA A 183 -21.14 9.50 12.95
CA ALA A 183 -21.50 8.27 13.63
C ALA A 183 -20.33 7.27 13.69
N MET A 184 -19.54 7.15 12.61
CA MET A 184 -18.34 6.32 12.60
C MET A 184 -17.32 6.84 13.60
N THR A 185 -17.06 8.15 13.58
CA THR A 185 -16.13 8.80 14.52
C THR A 185 -16.57 8.62 15.97
N ALA A 186 -17.86 8.72 16.26
CA ALA A 186 -18.42 8.53 17.60
C ALA A 186 -18.26 7.10 18.14
N ASN A 187 -18.22 6.10 17.25
CA ASN A 187 -18.03 4.68 17.61
C ASN A 187 -16.60 4.19 17.37
N MET A 188 -15.66 5.08 17.08
CA MET A 188 -14.34 4.71 16.57
C MET A 188 -13.53 3.91 17.60
N GLU A 189 -13.62 4.24 18.88
CA GLU A 189 -12.92 3.50 19.94
C GLU A 189 -13.30 2.01 19.95
N SER A 190 -14.60 1.70 19.86
CA SER A 190 -15.10 0.33 19.81
C SER A 190 -14.69 -0.38 18.51
N VAL A 191 -14.77 0.32 17.37
CA VAL A 191 -14.44 -0.26 16.05
C VAL A 191 -12.95 -0.56 15.95
N PHE A 192 -12.10 0.36 16.41
CA PHE A 192 -10.65 0.19 16.39
C PHE A 192 -10.20 -0.90 17.38
N GLY A 193 -10.78 -0.92 18.59
CA GLY A 193 -10.56 -1.98 19.57
C GLY A 193 -10.94 -3.37 19.02
N PHE A 194 -12.06 -3.46 18.29
CA PHE A 194 -12.48 -4.68 17.61
C PHE A 194 -11.46 -5.15 16.53
N PHE A 195 -10.91 -4.24 15.73
CA PHE A 195 -9.89 -4.63 14.75
C PHE A 195 -8.61 -5.15 15.40
N LEU A 196 -8.16 -4.49 16.47
CA LEU A 196 -6.96 -4.92 17.19
C LEU A 196 -7.17 -6.27 17.88
N SER A 197 -8.33 -6.49 18.53
CA SER A 197 -8.64 -7.78 19.16
C SER A 197 -8.70 -8.91 18.13
N LEU A 198 -9.33 -8.67 16.97
CA LEU A 198 -9.35 -9.66 15.89
C LEU A 198 -7.94 -10.01 15.40
N LEU A 199 -7.05 -9.02 15.25
CA LEU A 199 -5.68 -9.26 14.81
C LEU A 199 -4.92 -10.14 15.81
N GLU A 200 -5.02 -9.84 17.10
CA GLU A 200 -4.37 -10.58 18.19
C GLU A 200 -4.91 -12.01 18.35
N GLU A 201 -6.24 -12.16 18.37
CA GLU A 201 -6.92 -13.45 18.48
C GLU A 201 -6.57 -14.36 17.30
N ASN A 202 -6.68 -13.84 16.06
CA ASN A 202 -6.39 -14.64 14.87
C ASN A 202 -4.90 -14.96 14.72
N TYR A 203 -3.99 -14.08 15.15
CA TYR A 203 -2.56 -14.42 15.18
C TYR A 203 -2.29 -15.59 16.14
N THR A 204 -2.87 -15.54 17.34
CA THR A 204 -2.73 -16.60 18.34
C THR A 204 -3.21 -17.94 17.80
N GLN A 205 -4.41 -17.96 17.17
CA GLN A 205 -4.96 -19.18 16.57
C GLN A 205 -4.14 -19.65 15.36
N TYR A 206 -3.68 -18.73 14.51
CA TYR A 206 -2.80 -19.04 13.38
C TYR A 206 -1.55 -19.80 13.85
N LYS A 207 -0.81 -19.27 14.84
CA LYS A 207 0.40 -19.92 15.34
C LYS A 207 0.11 -21.27 16.00
N ALA A 208 -1.00 -21.38 16.74
CA ALA A 208 -1.42 -22.64 17.35
C ALA A 208 -1.66 -23.73 16.29
N HIS A 209 -2.42 -23.42 15.23
CA HIS A 209 -2.73 -24.38 14.16
C HIS A 209 -1.54 -24.69 13.26
N VAL A 210 -0.63 -23.73 13.02
CA VAL A 210 0.66 -23.99 12.36
C VAL A 210 1.47 -25.02 13.16
N GLY A 211 1.55 -24.87 14.49
CA GLY A 211 2.23 -25.84 15.36
C GLY A 211 1.59 -27.22 15.36
N GLN A 212 0.27 -27.30 15.16
CA GLN A 212 -0.49 -28.56 15.05
C GLN A 212 -0.50 -29.17 13.65
N GLN A 213 0.15 -28.52 12.67
CA GLN A 213 0.12 -28.91 11.25
C GLN A 213 -1.28 -28.91 10.60
N ASP A 214 -2.23 -28.17 11.18
CA ASP A 214 -3.55 -27.92 10.59
C ASP A 214 -3.49 -26.73 9.63
N SER A 215 -3.08 -27.02 8.39
CA SER A 215 -2.85 -25.99 7.37
C SER A 215 -4.12 -25.25 6.96
N VAL A 216 -5.28 -25.93 6.93
CA VAL A 216 -6.54 -25.33 6.46
C VAL A 216 -7.03 -24.29 7.46
N THR A 217 -7.08 -24.63 8.75
CA THR A 217 -7.52 -23.69 9.78
C THR A 217 -6.52 -22.54 9.96
N ALA A 218 -5.21 -22.82 9.87
CA ALA A 218 -4.20 -21.78 9.85
C ALA A 218 -4.40 -20.80 8.69
N LEU A 219 -4.67 -21.28 7.47
CA LEU A 219 -4.97 -20.43 6.32
C LEU A 219 -6.23 -19.58 6.54
N CYS A 220 -7.25 -20.11 7.22
CA CYS A 220 -8.44 -19.34 7.57
C CYS A 220 -8.12 -18.14 8.48
N HIS A 221 -7.36 -18.36 9.56
CA HIS A 221 -6.95 -17.29 10.46
C HIS A 221 -6.01 -16.28 9.79
N CYS A 222 -5.07 -16.77 8.97
CA CYS A 222 -4.21 -15.91 8.16
C CYS A 222 -5.04 -15.01 7.23
N ARG A 223 -6.06 -15.57 6.56
CA ARG A 223 -6.93 -14.80 5.67
C ARG A 223 -7.70 -13.72 6.42
N VAL A 224 -8.21 -14.01 7.62
CA VAL A 224 -8.88 -13.00 8.46
C VAL A 224 -7.90 -11.88 8.82
N MET A 225 -6.68 -12.20 9.25
CA MET A 225 -5.65 -11.19 9.56
C MET A 225 -5.35 -10.27 8.36
N GLN A 226 -5.21 -10.84 7.15
CA GLN A 226 -5.01 -10.05 5.93
C GLN A 226 -6.13 -9.03 5.74
N VAL A 227 -7.39 -9.45 5.91
CA VAL A 227 -8.56 -8.56 5.71
C VAL A 227 -8.68 -7.54 6.84
N VAL A 228 -8.30 -7.88 8.08
CA VAL A 228 -8.19 -6.90 9.18
C VAL A 228 -7.17 -5.82 8.83
N LEU A 229 -5.98 -6.21 8.37
CA LEU A 229 -4.92 -5.27 7.98
C LEU A 229 -5.35 -4.41 6.79
N MET A 230 -5.96 -4.99 5.75
CA MET A 230 -6.54 -4.23 4.62
C MET A 230 -7.59 -3.22 5.07
N THR A 231 -8.46 -3.61 6.02
CA THR A 231 -9.46 -2.72 6.60
C THR A 231 -8.79 -1.60 7.38
N LEU A 232 -7.84 -1.92 8.27
CA LEU A 232 -7.07 -0.94 9.02
C LEU A 232 -6.36 0.06 8.10
N THR A 233 -5.76 -0.37 6.99
CA THR A 233 -5.10 0.49 6.00
C THR A 233 -6.01 1.62 5.51
N VAL A 234 -7.31 1.37 5.32
CA VAL A 234 -8.27 2.42 4.95
C VAL A 234 -8.62 3.32 6.14
N TYR A 235 -8.80 2.76 7.34
CA TYR A 235 -9.16 3.55 8.51
C TYR A 235 -8.02 4.48 8.96
N VAL A 236 -6.77 3.99 8.97
CA VAL A 236 -5.61 4.78 9.41
C VAL A 236 -5.32 5.99 8.52
N GLU A 237 -5.96 6.14 7.36
CA GLU A 237 -5.84 7.33 6.52
C GLU A 237 -6.54 8.56 7.13
N TRP A 238 -7.71 8.36 7.75
CA TRP A 238 -8.63 9.46 8.10
C TRP A 238 -9.04 9.52 9.57
N VAL A 239 -8.86 8.45 10.34
CA VAL A 239 -9.19 8.46 11.77
C VAL A 239 -8.32 9.44 12.55
N SER A 240 -8.76 9.84 13.74
CA SER A 240 -7.93 10.64 14.67
C SER A 240 -6.66 9.87 15.04
N VAL A 241 -5.53 10.58 15.08
CA VAL A 241 -4.22 10.01 15.44
C VAL A 241 -4.21 9.38 16.83
N GLN A 242 -5.11 9.79 17.72
CA GLN A 242 -5.23 9.24 19.08
C GLN A 242 -5.52 7.73 19.07
N TYR A 243 -6.25 7.23 18.05
CA TYR A 243 -6.55 5.79 17.94
C TYR A 243 -5.37 5.00 17.37
N ILE A 244 -4.57 5.62 16.50
CA ILE A 244 -3.36 5.01 15.91
C ILE A 244 -2.27 4.88 16.97
N PHE A 245 -2.14 5.88 17.84
CA PHE A 245 -1.09 5.97 18.86
C PHE A 245 -1.59 5.62 20.27
N ALA A 246 -2.79 5.06 20.40
CA ALA A 246 -3.29 4.54 21.67
C ALA A 246 -2.37 3.45 22.24
N GLU A 247 -2.45 3.23 23.56
CA GLU A 247 -1.68 2.18 24.26
C GLU A 247 -0.18 2.19 23.91
N ASP A 248 0.44 3.37 23.98
CA ASP A 248 1.86 3.59 23.66
C ASP A 248 2.26 3.09 22.26
N GLY A 249 1.36 3.27 21.28
CA GLY A 249 1.61 2.89 19.89
C GLY A 249 1.54 1.39 19.65
N LYS A 250 0.69 0.66 20.38
CA LYS A 250 0.51 -0.80 20.22
C LYS A 250 0.29 -1.23 18.78
N LEU A 251 -0.53 -0.49 18.00
CA LEU A 251 -0.73 -0.78 16.58
C LEU A 251 0.59 -0.75 15.79
N LEU A 252 1.44 0.25 16.03
CA LEU A 252 2.74 0.35 15.35
C LEU A 252 3.63 -0.86 15.67
N GLN A 253 3.68 -1.24 16.95
CA GLN A 253 4.46 -2.37 17.42
C GLN A 253 3.96 -3.68 16.80
N SER A 254 2.65 -3.91 16.78
CA SER A 254 2.02 -5.07 16.15
C SER A 254 2.31 -5.12 14.65
N LEU A 255 2.19 -3.99 13.93
CA LEU A 255 2.49 -3.96 12.49
C LEU A 255 3.96 -4.27 12.21
N CYS A 256 4.90 -3.70 12.97
CA CYS A 256 6.33 -4.00 12.83
C CYS A 256 6.63 -5.47 13.12
N PHE A 257 6.01 -6.04 14.16
CA PHE A 257 6.14 -7.47 14.46
C PHE A 257 5.63 -8.36 13.31
N LEU A 258 4.51 -8.01 12.70
CA LEU A 258 3.94 -8.77 11.58
C LEU A 258 4.77 -8.69 10.28
N LEU A 259 5.76 -7.80 10.18
CA LEU A 259 6.68 -7.77 9.04
C LEU A 259 7.54 -9.04 8.93
N SER A 260 7.74 -9.79 10.01
CA SER A 260 8.45 -11.08 9.99
C SER A 260 7.59 -12.27 9.55
N GLU A 261 6.28 -12.08 9.41
CA GLU A 261 5.35 -13.16 9.05
C GLU A 261 5.03 -13.08 7.55
N ASP A 262 5.64 -13.96 6.75
CA ASP A 262 5.57 -13.94 5.28
C ASP A 262 4.15 -13.88 4.71
N SER A 263 3.18 -14.48 5.41
CA SER A 263 1.79 -14.54 4.94
C SER A 263 1.01 -13.23 5.09
N VAL A 264 1.50 -12.27 5.87
CA VAL A 264 0.81 -11.00 6.19
C VAL A 264 1.70 -9.76 6.16
N LYS A 265 3.02 -9.92 5.96
CA LYS A 265 3.99 -8.82 5.96
C LYS A 265 3.66 -7.72 4.95
N LYS A 266 3.04 -8.07 3.82
CA LYS A 266 2.65 -7.12 2.77
C LYS A 266 1.58 -6.17 3.27
N GLU A 267 0.49 -6.71 3.81
CA GLU A 267 -0.63 -5.93 4.33
C GLU A 267 -0.21 -5.09 5.54
N ALA A 268 0.68 -5.61 6.39
CA ALA A 268 1.26 -4.87 7.50
C ALA A 268 2.12 -3.68 7.03
N ALA A 269 2.97 -3.87 6.01
CA ALA A 269 3.77 -2.81 5.41
C ALA A 269 2.91 -1.75 4.71
N GLU A 270 1.84 -2.16 4.02
CA GLU A 270 0.87 -1.23 3.40
C GLU A 270 0.17 -0.36 4.46
N CYS A 271 -0.23 -0.95 5.58
CA CYS A 271 -0.82 -0.21 6.69
C CYS A 271 0.18 0.77 7.32
N LEU A 272 1.42 0.33 7.59
CA LEU A 272 2.50 1.21 8.07
C LEU A 272 2.77 2.36 7.09
N LEU A 273 2.73 2.09 5.79
CA LEU A 273 2.96 3.11 4.75
C LEU A 273 1.91 4.21 4.83
N GLN A 274 0.63 3.87 5.02
CA GLN A 274 -0.41 4.88 5.20
C GLN A 274 -0.18 5.71 6.46
N ILE A 275 0.20 5.06 7.57
CA ILE A 275 0.48 5.75 8.84
C ILE A 275 1.64 6.76 8.71
N VAL A 276 2.79 6.34 8.15
CA VAL A 276 3.95 7.24 8.01
C VAL A 276 3.76 8.29 6.91
N SER A 277 2.82 8.08 5.98
CA SER A 277 2.46 9.03 4.92
C SER A 277 1.43 10.07 5.38
N ARG A 278 0.91 9.96 6.62
CA ARG A 278 -0.08 10.90 7.13
C ARG A 278 0.43 12.34 7.16
N LYS A 279 -0.44 13.23 6.71
CA LYS A 279 -0.28 14.68 6.78
C LYS A 279 -1.06 15.22 7.98
N GLY A 280 -0.70 16.41 8.43
CA GLY A 280 -1.34 17.04 9.59
C GLY A 280 -0.36 17.92 10.36
N LYS A 281 -0.77 18.34 11.55
CA LYS A 281 0.11 19.09 12.45
C LYS A 281 1.35 18.26 12.80
N ALA A 282 2.50 18.91 12.96
CA ALA A 282 3.74 18.21 13.29
C ALA A 282 3.63 17.52 14.65
N ASP A 283 3.13 18.20 15.67
CA ASP A 283 3.03 17.68 17.04
C ASP A 283 2.20 16.40 17.14
N GLU A 284 1.10 16.31 16.38
CA GLU A 284 0.23 15.12 16.31
C GLU A 284 0.95 13.89 15.71
N ARG A 285 2.02 14.10 14.94
CA ARG A 285 2.80 13.05 14.27
C ARG A 285 4.03 12.63 15.07
N ARG A 286 4.33 13.34 16.16
CA ARG A 286 5.47 13.02 17.04
C ARG A 286 5.53 11.56 17.49
N PRO A 287 4.40 10.87 17.82
CA PRO A 287 4.45 9.46 18.22
C PRO A 287 4.99 8.51 17.14
N LEU A 288 5.08 8.91 15.87
CA LEU A 288 5.76 8.12 14.82
C LEU A 288 7.23 7.85 15.15
N LEU A 289 7.85 8.68 16.00
CA LEU A 289 9.22 8.47 16.46
C LEU A 289 9.39 7.19 17.29
N LEU A 290 8.30 6.58 17.78
CA LEU A 290 8.33 5.24 18.40
C LEU A 290 8.86 4.17 17.44
N LEU A 291 8.73 4.36 16.13
CA LEU A 291 9.28 3.43 15.13
C LEU A 291 10.83 3.40 15.12
N PHE A 292 11.49 4.40 15.72
CA PHE A 292 12.94 4.41 15.92
C PHE A 292 13.39 3.66 17.19
N ALA A 293 12.45 3.20 18.04
CA ALA A 293 12.80 2.36 19.18
C ALA A 293 13.42 1.03 18.71
N GLU A 294 14.10 0.34 19.62
CA GLU A 294 14.89 -0.87 19.32
C GLU A 294 14.04 -1.96 18.66
N ALA A 295 12.94 -2.37 19.29
CA ALA A 295 12.11 -3.47 18.78
C ALA A 295 11.50 -3.19 17.38
N PRO A 296 10.83 -2.04 17.12
CA PRO A 296 10.32 -1.72 15.78
C PRO A 296 11.42 -1.63 14.72
N MET A 297 12.53 -0.96 15.01
CA MET A 297 13.61 -0.76 14.03
C MET A 297 14.32 -2.09 13.70
N SER A 298 14.54 -2.95 14.71
CA SER A 298 15.09 -4.29 14.49
C SER A 298 14.14 -5.16 13.66
N ALA A 299 12.83 -5.11 13.91
CA ALA A 299 11.85 -5.87 13.13
C ALA A 299 11.83 -5.43 11.66
N VAL A 300 11.84 -4.12 11.40
CA VAL A 300 11.92 -3.56 10.04
C VAL A 300 13.21 -3.95 9.35
N PHE A 301 14.35 -3.86 10.04
CA PHE A 301 15.65 -4.26 9.48
C PHE A 301 15.70 -5.74 9.12
N ASN A 302 15.25 -6.62 10.02
CA ASN A 302 15.23 -8.06 9.79
C ASN A 302 14.31 -8.42 8.61
N ALA A 303 13.15 -7.77 8.50
CA ALA A 303 12.23 -7.97 7.38
C ALA A 303 12.84 -7.50 6.05
N ALA A 304 13.57 -6.39 6.05
CA ALA A 304 14.30 -5.90 4.88
C ALA A 304 15.41 -6.87 4.45
N ASP A 305 16.23 -7.34 5.39
CA ASP A 305 17.33 -8.27 5.13
C ASP A 305 16.80 -9.60 4.57
N GLN A 306 15.78 -10.19 5.20
CA GLN A 306 15.13 -11.40 4.71
C GLN A 306 14.54 -11.24 3.30
N ALA A 307 13.92 -10.08 3.02
CA ALA A 307 13.35 -9.82 1.71
C ALA A 307 14.42 -9.61 0.63
N VAL A 308 15.55 -8.97 0.95
CA VAL A 308 16.67 -8.81 0.01
C VAL A 308 17.36 -10.16 -0.28
N MET A 309 17.48 -11.03 0.73
CA MET A 309 18.05 -12.38 0.58
C MET A 309 17.08 -13.39 -0.06
N GLY A 310 15.79 -13.04 -0.11
CA GLY A 310 14.73 -13.88 -0.68
C GLY A 310 14.80 -13.96 -2.22
N PRO A 311 14.09 -14.91 -2.83
CA PRO A 311 14.03 -15.03 -4.28
C PRO A 311 13.40 -13.80 -4.93
N LEU A 312 13.87 -13.46 -6.13
CA LEU A 312 13.20 -12.47 -6.97
C LEU A 312 11.84 -13.02 -7.40
N SER A 313 10.80 -12.48 -6.77
CA SER A 313 9.40 -12.73 -7.13
C SER A 313 8.67 -11.40 -7.11
N GLU A 314 7.60 -11.29 -7.90
CA GLU A 314 6.77 -10.08 -7.94
C GLU A 314 6.22 -9.73 -6.55
N HIS A 315 5.84 -10.74 -5.76
CA HIS A 315 5.35 -10.53 -4.40
C HIS A 315 6.43 -9.95 -3.46
N ASN A 316 7.61 -10.57 -3.43
CA ASN A 316 8.72 -10.10 -2.59
C ASN A 316 9.22 -8.72 -3.03
N TYR A 317 9.27 -8.47 -4.34
CA TYR A 317 9.70 -7.17 -4.87
C TYR A 317 8.71 -6.06 -4.56
N ARG A 318 7.39 -6.32 -4.65
CA ARG A 318 6.36 -5.38 -4.19
C ARG A 318 6.51 -5.07 -2.70
N PHE A 319 6.75 -6.08 -1.87
CA PHE A 319 7.01 -5.88 -0.44
C PHE A 319 8.25 -4.99 -0.20
N LEU A 320 9.36 -5.24 -0.89
CA LEU A 320 10.58 -4.42 -0.79
C LEU A 320 10.32 -2.95 -1.16
N LYS A 321 9.57 -2.69 -2.24
CA LYS A 321 9.18 -1.33 -2.62
C LYS A 321 8.36 -0.66 -1.51
N THR A 322 7.34 -1.33 -1.01
CA THR A 322 6.48 -0.81 0.08
C THR A 322 7.30 -0.53 1.33
N LEU A 323 8.18 -1.45 1.75
CA LEU A 323 9.02 -1.27 2.94
C LEU A 323 10.02 -0.12 2.78
N THR A 324 10.59 0.05 1.57
CA THR A 324 11.43 1.21 1.25
C THR A 324 10.64 2.51 1.39
N GLN A 325 9.39 2.54 0.92
CA GLN A 325 8.51 3.69 1.05
C GLN A 325 8.12 3.97 2.51
N VAL A 326 7.95 2.93 3.34
CA VAL A 326 7.73 3.09 4.79
C VAL A 326 8.93 3.82 5.42
N LEU A 327 10.15 3.37 5.13
CA LEU A 327 11.36 3.96 5.70
C LEU A 327 11.63 5.38 5.18
N THR A 328 11.34 5.66 3.91
CA THR A 328 11.49 7.01 3.35
C THR A 328 10.41 7.97 3.88
N GLY A 329 9.19 7.47 4.05
CA GLY A 329 8.10 8.17 4.74
C GLY A 329 8.49 8.52 6.17
N LEU A 330 8.99 7.55 6.95
CA LEU A 330 9.46 7.75 8.31
C LEU A 330 10.60 8.79 8.39
N GLY A 331 11.57 8.74 7.47
CA GLY A 331 12.65 9.73 7.41
C GLY A 331 12.14 11.14 7.08
N SER A 332 11.15 11.25 6.19
CA SER A 332 10.52 12.53 5.87
C SER A 332 9.76 13.10 7.09
N GLN A 333 9.13 12.23 7.88
CA GLN A 333 8.49 12.62 9.16
C GLN A 333 9.55 13.10 10.17
N LEU A 334 10.68 12.41 10.29
CA LEU A 334 11.80 12.84 11.14
C LEU A 334 12.30 14.23 10.74
N CYS A 335 12.53 14.48 9.44
CA CYS A 335 12.91 15.82 8.94
C CYS A 335 11.87 16.89 9.31
N THR A 336 10.59 16.55 9.30
CA THR A 336 9.54 17.52 9.66
C THR A 336 9.53 17.84 11.16
N LEU A 337 9.90 16.87 12.00
CA LEU A 337 9.86 16.99 13.46
C LEU A 337 11.16 17.53 14.07
N TRP A 338 12.31 17.30 13.44
CA TRP A 338 13.63 17.64 13.97
C TRP A 338 13.99 19.12 13.73
N VAL A 339 13.37 20.03 14.49
CA VAL A 339 13.60 21.48 14.39
C VAL A 339 14.58 22.00 15.45
N LYS A 340 15.28 23.11 15.15
CA LYS A 340 16.38 23.65 15.98
C LYS A 340 16.00 24.00 17.42
N GLU A 341 14.82 24.58 17.60
CA GLU A 341 14.27 24.98 18.90
C GLU A 341 13.27 23.94 19.44
N GLY A 342 13.30 22.74 18.88
CA GLY A 342 12.47 21.61 19.30
C GLY A 342 13.17 20.71 20.30
N ASP A 343 12.40 19.83 20.90
CA ASP A 343 12.82 18.76 21.80
C ASP A 343 13.06 17.42 21.08
N VAL A 344 12.87 17.39 19.76
CA VAL A 344 13.21 16.26 18.89
C VAL A 344 14.62 16.46 18.34
N GLY A 345 15.50 15.54 18.69
CA GLY A 345 16.88 15.47 18.19
C GLY A 345 17.15 14.20 17.38
N GLU A 346 18.40 13.75 17.43
CA GLU A 346 18.77 12.47 16.84
C GLU A 346 17.98 11.33 17.50
N PRO A 347 17.21 10.53 16.73
CA PRO A 347 16.38 9.50 17.31
C PRO A 347 17.23 8.32 17.81
N PRO A 348 16.70 7.50 18.73
CA PRO A 348 17.35 6.23 19.08
C PRO A 348 17.53 5.37 17.82
N ASN A 349 18.58 4.54 17.79
CA ASN A 349 18.86 3.64 16.66
C ASN A 349 18.97 4.32 15.29
N PHE A 350 19.23 5.64 15.23
CA PHE A 350 19.38 6.36 13.96
C PHE A 350 20.44 5.73 13.05
N ARG A 351 21.50 5.17 13.64
CA ARG A 351 22.52 4.43 12.89
C ARG A 351 21.95 3.22 12.15
N VAL A 352 21.16 2.39 12.84
CA VAL A 352 20.53 1.18 12.26
C VAL A 352 19.60 1.57 11.13
N TYR A 353 18.81 2.63 11.32
CA TYR A 353 17.97 3.19 10.28
C TYR A 353 18.77 3.62 9.04
N LEU A 354 19.86 4.37 9.24
CA LEU A 354 20.72 4.82 8.15
C LEU A 354 21.42 3.67 7.42
N ASP A 355 21.87 2.64 8.15
CA ASP A 355 22.45 1.44 7.55
C ASP A 355 21.40 0.67 6.72
N ALA A 356 20.15 0.59 7.18
CA ALA A 356 19.03 0.05 6.39
C ALA A 356 18.80 0.86 5.10
N MET A 357 18.78 2.19 5.21
CA MET A 357 18.64 3.08 4.06
C MET A 357 19.79 2.91 3.05
N LEU A 358 21.03 2.72 3.52
CA LEU A 358 22.17 2.41 2.65
C LEU A 358 22.02 1.07 1.95
N ALA A 359 21.48 0.04 2.62
CA ALA A 359 21.21 -1.26 2.00
C ALA A 359 20.21 -1.12 0.84
N PHE A 360 19.09 -0.41 1.03
CA PHE A 360 18.16 -0.10 -0.05
C PHE A 360 18.78 0.78 -1.14
N THR A 361 19.67 1.71 -0.77
CA THR A 361 20.40 2.53 -1.75
C THR A 361 21.31 1.68 -2.64
N ARG A 362 21.90 0.60 -2.11
CA ARG A 362 22.73 -0.33 -2.89
C ARG A 362 21.91 -1.21 -3.82
N HIS A 363 20.66 -1.50 -3.47
CA HIS A 363 19.81 -2.47 -4.15
C HIS A 363 19.76 -2.27 -5.69
N PRO A 364 19.79 -3.32 -6.52
CA PRO A 364 19.88 -3.19 -7.98
C PRO A 364 18.69 -2.46 -8.64
N SER A 365 17.49 -2.56 -8.06
CA SER A 365 16.30 -1.85 -8.56
C SER A 365 16.48 -0.33 -8.60
N LEU A 366 16.27 0.26 -9.79
CA LEU A 366 16.28 1.70 -9.99
C LEU A 366 15.12 2.41 -9.27
N HIS A 367 13.95 1.77 -9.15
CA HIS A 367 12.81 2.31 -8.39
C HIS A 367 13.09 2.39 -6.90
N ILE A 368 13.65 1.33 -6.31
CA ILE A 368 14.04 1.32 -4.89
C ILE A 368 15.08 2.40 -4.62
N TYR A 369 16.10 2.49 -5.48
CA TYR A 369 17.11 3.55 -5.39
C TYR A 369 16.47 4.95 -5.45
N ASN A 370 15.55 5.19 -6.39
CA ASN A 370 14.88 6.48 -6.52
C ASN A 370 14.17 6.93 -5.22
N TYR A 371 13.46 6.01 -4.54
CA TYR A 371 12.84 6.31 -3.24
C TYR A 371 13.89 6.75 -2.20
N THR A 372 14.99 6.02 -2.09
CA THR A 372 16.06 6.36 -1.13
C THR A 372 16.76 7.67 -1.47
N ASN A 373 17.02 7.94 -2.75
CA ASN A 373 17.69 9.16 -3.22
C ASN A 373 16.86 10.41 -2.87
N SER A 374 15.54 10.34 -3.04
CA SER A 374 14.64 11.43 -2.63
C SER A 374 14.79 11.78 -1.15
N LEU A 375 14.85 10.77 -0.28
CA LEU A 375 15.05 10.98 1.16
C LEU A 375 16.45 11.50 1.48
N TRP A 376 17.52 10.95 0.88
CA TRP A 376 18.88 11.47 1.09
C TRP A 376 18.99 12.95 0.75
N GLY A 377 18.37 13.36 -0.37
CA GLY A 377 18.28 14.78 -0.74
C GLY A 377 17.55 15.64 0.28
N GLN A 378 16.55 15.10 0.99
CA GLN A 378 15.90 15.81 2.10
C GLN A 378 16.81 15.89 3.33
N LEU A 379 17.38 14.77 3.76
CA LEU A 379 18.26 14.68 4.94
C LEU A 379 19.47 15.62 4.81
N PHE A 380 20.12 15.68 3.64
CA PHE A 380 21.31 16.51 3.43
C PHE A 380 21.01 18.01 3.32
N ARG A 381 19.80 18.38 2.88
CA ARG A 381 19.38 19.79 2.77
C ARG A 381 18.68 20.32 4.01
N HIS A 382 18.35 19.44 4.95
CA HIS A 382 17.69 19.82 6.19
C HIS A 382 18.61 20.64 7.11
N ASP A 383 18.08 21.54 7.92
CA ASP A 383 18.90 22.46 8.73
C ASP A 383 19.63 21.79 9.90
N GLN A 384 18.97 20.84 10.58
CA GLN A 384 19.50 20.18 11.78
C GLN A 384 20.13 18.80 11.53
N VAL A 385 19.46 17.92 10.77
CA VAL A 385 19.92 16.56 10.47
C VAL A 385 21.39 16.46 10.05
N PRO A 386 21.96 17.32 9.16
CA PRO A 386 23.37 17.27 8.80
C PRO A 386 24.36 17.61 9.91
N LEU A 387 23.90 18.12 11.04
CA LEU A 387 24.72 18.32 12.24
C LEU A 387 24.95 17.01 13.00
N SER A 388 24.15 15.98 12.74
CA SER A 388 24.32 14.63 13.29
C SER A 388 25.67 14.05 12.89
N LYS A 389 26.45 13.62 13.90
CA LYS A 389 27.70 12.88 13.68
C LYS A 389 27.42 11.52 13.03
N THR A 390 26.30 10.90 13.38
CA THR A 390 25.88 9.59 12.86
C THR A 390 25.60 9.66 11.36
N LEU A 391 24.90 10.71 10.89
CA LEU A 391 24.73 10.96 9.45
C LEU A 391 26.06 11.26 8.76
N ARG A 392 26.92 12.10 9.35
CA ARG A 392 28.21 12.42 8.72
C ARG A 392 29.11 11.19 8.57
N ALA A 393 29.05 10.26 9.53
CA ALA A 393 29.83 9.02 9.50
C ALA A 393 29.44 8.07 8.36
N ILE A 394 28.24 8.19 7.78
CA ILE A 394 27.81 7.35 6.65
C ILE A 394 28.15 7.95 5.28
N LEU A 395 28.47 9.25 5.20
CA LEU A 395 28.71 9.94 3.92
C LEU A 395 29.77 9.27 3.03
N PRO A 396 30.94 8.82 3.53
CA PRO A 396 31.93 8.14 2.68
C PRO A 396 31.37 6.89 2.00
N VAL A 397 30.58 6.11 2.75
CA VAL A 397 29.94 4.89 2.26
C VAL A 397 28.85 5.24 1.25
N TRP A 398 28.04 6.25 1.54
CA TRP A 398 26.99 6.74 0.65
C TRP A 398 27.56 7.22 -0.69
N ILE A 399 28.61 8.04 -0.68
CA ILE A 399 29.27 8.56 -1.89
C ILE A 399 29.72 7.40 -2.78
N THR A 400 30.40 6.41 -2.19
CA THR A 400 30.86 5.21 -2.92
C THR A 400 29.73 4.48 -3.64
N ILE A 401 28.57 4.35 -2.99
CA ILE A 401 27.40 3.67 -3.57
C ILE A 401 26.79 4.50 -4.70
N VAL A 402 26.58 5.79 -4.45
CA VAL A 402 25.85 6.66 -5.38
C VAL A 402 26.65 6.96 -6.64
N SER A 403 27.98 7.02 -6.56
CA SER A 403 28.86 7.08 -7.75
C SER A 403 28.54 5.97 -8.76
N GLN A 404 28.21 4.77 -8.29
CA GLN A 404 27.84 3.66 -9.18
C GLN A 404 26.43 3.82 -9.79
N LYS A 405 25.52 4.48 -9.08
CA LYS A 405 24.12 4.69 -9.52
C LYS A 405 23.98 5.74 -10.62
N VAL A 406 25.00 6.57 -10.85
CA VAL A 406 25.04 7.54 -11.96
C VAL A 406 25.31 6.84 -13.31
N MET A 407 25.84 5.63 -13.30
CA MET A 407 26.17 4.85 -14.50
C MET A 407 24.92 4.19 -15.11
N LYS A 408 24.74 4.33 -16.43
CA LYS A 408 23.55 3.84 -17.14
C LYS A 408 23.68 2.37 -17.57
N HIS A 409 23.39 1.45 -16.65
CA HIS A 409 23.32 -0.01 -16.90
C HIS A 409 21.91 -0.55 -16.63
N GLY A 410 21.65 -1.84 -16.86
CA GLY A 410 20.42 -2.46 -16.36
C GLY A 410 19.20 -2.30 -17.27
N TYR A 411 19.40 -2.20 -18.58
CA TYR A 411 18.30 -2.13 -19.54
C TYR A 411 17.42 -3.39 -19.51
N PRO A 412 16.08 -3.27 -19.65
CA PRO A 412 15.18 -4.42 -19.77
C PRO A 412 15.60 -5.41 -20.88
N SER A 413 16.05 -4.92 -22.04
CA SER A 413 16.45 -5.77 -23.17
C SER A 413 17.80 -6.52 -22.97
N LYS A 414 18.54 -6.19 -21.92
CA LYS A 414 19.91 -6.68 -21.68
C LYS A 414 19.96 -7.64 -20.48
N ASN A 415 21.13 -8.24 -20.29
CA ASN A 415 21.45 -9.07 -19.12
C ASN A 415 22.89 -8.79 -18.64
N ASP A 416 23.27 -7.52 -18.61
CA ASP A 416 24.62 -7.05 -18.27
C ASP A 416 24.79 -6.71 -16.77
N SER A 417 23.69 -6.68 -16.02
CA SER A 417 23.64 -6.34 -14.60
C SER A 417 22.46 -7.06 -13.93
N GLU A 418 22.57 -7.32 -12.62
CA GLU A 418 21.44 -7.76 -11.79
C GLU A 418 20.25 -6.81 -11.87
N SER A 419 20.50 -5.53 -12.17
CA SER A 419 19.47 -4.50 -12.33
C SER A 419 18.51 -4.81 -13.48
N CYS A 420 18.93 -5.54 -14.51
CA CYS A 420 18.11 -5.90 -15.67
C CYS A 420 16.84 -6.66 -15.27
N GLN A 421 16.93 -7.59 -14.31
CA GLN A 421 15.78 -8.39 -13.88
C GLN A 421 14.70 -7.55 -13.20
N TYR A 422 15.11 -6.51 -12.46
CA TYR A 422 14.17 -5.55 -11.85
C TYR A 422 13.60 -4.60 -12.90
N SER A 423 14.42 -4.16 -13.85
CA SER A 423 13.96 -3.31 -14.95
C SER A 423 12.91 -4.01 -15.83
N LEU A 424 13.06 -5.31 -16.06
CA LEU A 424 12.06 -6.13 -16.77
C LEU A 424 10.70 -6.22 -16.04
N LEU A 425 10.69 -6.09 -14.72
CA LEU A 425 9.45 -6.07 -13.93
C LEU A 425 8.82 -4.67 -13.87
N ASP A 426 9.59 -3.63 -14.17
CA ASP A 426 9.22 -2.23 -13.94
C ASP A 426 8.89 -1.44 -15.20
N PHE A 427 9.45 -1.86 -16.34
CA PHE A 427 9.39 -1.11 -17.59
C PHE A 427 9.04 -2.04 -18.75
N ASP A 428 8.19 -1.54 -19.65
CA ASP A 428 7.79 -2.29 -20.85
C ASP A 428 8.86 -2.20 -21.95
N SER A 429 9.72 -1.16 -21.92
CA SER A 429 10.76 -0.94 -22.95
C SER A 429 12.01 -0.22 -22.45
N ASP A 430 13.08 -0.28 -23.25
CA ASP A 430 14.36 0.40 -23.01
C ASP A 430 14.23 1.94 -23.06
N GLU A 431 13.27 2.47 -23.83
CA GLU A 431 12.96 3.89 -23.92
C GLU A 431 12.34 4.40 -22.62
N GLU A 432 11.38 3.67 -22.06
CA GLU A 432 10.75 3.99 -20.78
C GLU A 432 11.79 3.95 -19.65
N TYR A 433 12.58 2.88 -19.62
CA TYR A 433 13.73 2.76 -18.71
C TYR A 433 14.67 3.97 -18.84
N SER A 434 15.03 4.35 -20.07
CA SER A 434 15.94 5.47 -20.32
C SER A 434 15.37 6.80 -19.82
N HIS A 435 14.09 7.07 -20.06
CA HIS A 435 13.43 8.28 -19.59
C HIS A 435 13.45 8.36 -18.05
N PHE A 436 13.08 7.27 -17.39
CA PHE A 436 13.10 7.20 -15.94
C PHE A 436 14.52 7.32 -15.37
N PHE A 437 15.50 6.63 -15.96
CA PHE A 437 16.90 6.72 -15.56
C PHE A 437 17.43 8.15 -15.60
N TYR A 438 17.19 8.90 -16.68
CA TYR A 438 17.71 10.27 -16.77
C TYR A 438 17.05 11.22 -15.74
N LYS A 439 15.77 11.01 -15.42
CA LYS A 439 15.12 11.70 -14.30
C LYS A 439 15.83 11.40 -12.98
N VAL A 440 16.00 10.11 -12.66
CA VAL A 440 16.65 9.67 -11.42
C VAL A 440 18.10 10.16 -11.33
N ARG A 441 18.83 10.15 -12.46
CA ARG A 441 20.20 10.67 -12.53
C ARG A 441 20.27 12.17 -12.25
N SER A 442 19.35 12.96 -12.80
CA SER A 442 19.27 14.40 -12.53
C SER A 442 19.05 14.67 -11.03
N GLU A 443 18.10 13.97 -10.41
CA GLU A 443 17.82 14.08 -8.97
C GLU A 443 19.00 13.57 -8.10
N THR A 444 19.71 12.56 -8.58
CA THR A 444 20.93 12.05 -7.94
C THR A 444 22.02 13.10 -7.92
N LEU A 445 22.26 13.80 -9.04
CA LEU A 445 23.30 14.84 -9.12
C LEU A 445 23.01 16.02 -8.18
N GLU A 446 21.75 16.41 -8.01
CA GLU A 446 21.36 17.42 -6.99
C GLU A 446 21.63 16.93 -5.57
N THR A 447 21.41 15.64 -5.32
CA THR A 447 21.65 15.02 -4.00
C THR A 447 23.15 14.90 -3.70
N ILE A 448 23.97 14.52 -4.69
CA ILE A 448 25.44 14.55 -4.62
C ILE A 448 25.91 15.95 -4.29
N LYS A 449 25.40 16.97 -4.98
CA LYS A 449 25.75 18.38 -4.71
C LYS A 449 25.44 18.79 -3.27
N ALA A 450 24.30 18.38 -2.72
CA ALA A 450 23.98 18.61 -1.32
C ALA A 450 24.99 17.92 -0.39
N ALA A 451 25.35 16.66 -0.66
CA ALA A 451 26.36 15.93 0.09
C ALA A 451 27.77 16.56 0.01
N SER A 452 28.17 17.06 -1.16
CA SER A 452 29.48 17.74 -1.37
C SER A 452 29.60 19.01 -0.52
N LEU A 453 28.49 19.70 -0.24
CA LEU A 453 28.50 20.85 0.67
C LEU A 453 28.74 20.43 2.14
N LEU A 454 28.35 19.22 2.51
CA LEU A 454 28.50 18.71 3.87
C LEU A 454 29.90 18.13 4.14
N ALA A 455 30.51 17.53 3.11
CA ALA A 455 31.79 16.83 3.20
C ALA A 455 32.63 17.01 1.91
N PRO A 456 33.11 18.25 1.64
CA PRO A 456 33.81 18.57 0.39
C PRO A 456 35.11 17.78 0.22
N ASP A 457 35.88 17.60 1.29
CA ASP A 457 37.17 16.90 1.22
C ASP A 457 36.98 15.42 0.85
N ILE A 458 35.98 14.76 1.45
CA ILE A 458 35.66 13.34 1.18
C ILE A 458 35.21 13.17 -0.28
N MET A 459 34.35 14.07 -0.76
CA MET A 459 33.88 14.02 -2.15
C MET A 459 35.06 14.22 -3.13
N TYR A 460 35.88 15.24 -2.90
CA TYR A 460 37.01 15.56 -3.77
C TYR A 460 37.99 14.39 -3.84
N THR A 461 38.37 13.81 -2.69
CA THR A 461 39.26 12.64 -2.66
C THR A 461 38.66 11.45 -3.42
N HIS A 462 37.36 11.20 -3.26
CA HIS A 462 36.70 10.11 -3.99
C HIS A 462 36.71 10.33 -5.51
N VAL A 463 36.40 11.54 -5.97
CA VAL A 463 36.41 11.89 -7.41
C VAL A 463 37.84 11.82 -7.97
N GLU A 464 38.84 12.30 -7.23
CA GLU A 464 40.25 12.22 -7.61
C GLU A 464 40.73 10.76 -7.74
N GLU A 465 40.40 9.91 -6.77
CA GLU A 465 40.72 8.48 -6.78
C GLU A 465 40.05 7.77 -7.96
N TRP A 466 38.77 8.06 -8.20
CA TRP A 466 38.02 7.47 -9.31
C TRP A 466 38.61 7.90 -10.67
N LEU A 467 38.86 9.20 -10.86
CA LEU A 467 39.48 9.74 -12.08
C LEU A 467 40.85 9.09 -12.30
N THR A 468 41.70 9.07 -11.27
CA THR A 468 43.06 8.52 -11.34
C THR A 468 43.02 7.03 -11.66
N SER A 469 42.12 6.27 -11.04
CA SER A 469 41.94 4.85 -11.33
C SER A 469 41.50 4.62 -12.77
N HIS A 470 40.57 5.44 -13.29
CA HIS A 470 40.04 5.26 -14.64
C HIS A 470 41.05 5.62 -15.72
N VAL A 471 41.79 6.72 -15.53
CA VAL A 471 42.91 7.10 -16.40
C VAL A 471 43.98 6.01 -16.45
N LYS A 472 44.30 5.39 -15.30
CA LYS A 472 45.25 4.25 -15.26
C LYS A 472 44.72 3.02 -15.99
N LYS A 473 43.44 2.66 -15.78
CA LYS A 473 42.79 1.54 -16.47
C LYS A 473 42.83 1.74 -17.98
N THR A 474 42.39 2.90 -18.46
CA THR A 474 42.38 3.24 -19.89
C THR A 474 43.77 3.29 -20.53
N ALA A 475 44.80 3.71 -19.80
CA ALA A 475 46.19 3.67 -20.27
C ALA A 475 46.77 2.24 -20.36
N SER A 476 46.26 1.30 -19.55
CA SER A 476 46.72 -0.09 -19.50
C SER A 476 46.04 -1.02 -20.53
N THR A 477 44.86 -0.67 -21.04
CA THR A 477 44.15 -1.42 -22.09
C THR A 477 44.77 -1.13 -23.47
N SER A 478 45.88 -1.81 -23.78
CA SER A 478 46.56 -1.73 -25.07
C SER A 478 45.75 -2.41 -26.20
N THR A 479 45.28 -1.61 -27.17
CA THR A 479 45.19 -1.85 -28.63
C THR A 479 44.68 -3.18 -29.25
N SER A 480 44.29 -4.22 -28.51
CA SER A 480 43.84 -5.50 -29.10
C SER A 480 42.32 -5.65 -29.27
N ASP A 481 41.49 -4.90 -28.54
CA ASP A 481 40.03 -5.02 -28.60
C ASP A 481 39.36 -3.85 -29.32
N LYS A 482 39.11 -4.04 -30.62
CA LYS A 482 38.35 -3.10 -31.48
C LYS A 482 36.87 -2.92 -31.07
N GLN A 483 36.42 -3.49 -29.95
CA GLN A 483 35.03 -3.41 -29.45
C GLN A 483 34.81 -2.34 -28.35
N LEU A 484 35.84 -1.59 -27.94
CA LEU A 484 35.75 -0.66 -26.79
C LEU A 484 35.00 0.66 -27.04
N CYS A 485 34.68 1.02 -28.28
CA CYS A 485 34.07 2.32 -28.62
C CYS A 485 32.59 2.20 -28.99
N ASN A 486 31.73 1.92 -28.01
CA ASN A 486 30.29 2.08 -28.18
C ASN A 486 29.67 2.76 -26.94
N LEU A 487 28.48 3.34 -27.10
CA LEU A 487 27.77 4.10 -26.04
C LEU A 487 27.36 3.23 -24.83
N PHE A 488 27.59 1.93 -24.89
CA PHE A 488 27.27 0.97 -23.83
C PHE A 488 28.51 0.29 -23.26
N SER A 489 29.72 0.67 -23.69
CA SER A 489 30.93 0.09 -23.14
C SER A 489 31.10 0.55 -21.68
N PRO A 490 31.54 -0.33 -20.76
CA PRO A 490 31.74 0.07 -19.35
C PRO A 490 32.63 1.30 -19.21
N SER A 491 33.67 1.41 -20.04
CA SER A 491 34.57 2.56 -20.08
C SER A 491 33.86 3.87 -20.44
N TYR A 492 32.98 3.86 -21.45
CA TYR A 492 32.19 5.04 -21.83
C TYR A 492 31.23 5.45 -20.72
N LEU A 493 30.54 4.49 -20.10
CA LEU A 493 29.57 4.75 -19.04
C LEU A 493 30.23 5.31 -17.77
N GLU A 494 31.43 4.81 -17.42
CA GLU A 494 32.24 5.38 -16.33
C GLU A 494 32.69 6.81 -16.64
N TRP A 495 33.14 7.10 -17.87
CA TRP A 495 33.51 8.46 -18.29
C TRP A 495 32.33 9.43 -18.31
N ASP A 496 31.17 9.00 -18.84
CA ASP A 496 29.95 9.81 -18.82
C ASP A 496 29.57 10.14 -17.37
N ALA A 497 29.47 9.15 -16.49
CA ALA A 497 29.13 9.35 -15.09
C ALA A 497 30.09 10.32 -14.37
N LEU A 498 31.41 10.13 -14.53
CA LEU A 498 32.41 10.99 -13.91
C LEU A 498 32.32 12.44 -14.42
N SER A 499 32.09 12.64 -15.72
CA SER A 499 31.93 13.99 -16.30
C SER A 499 30.70 14.73 -15.76
N GLN A 500 29.61 14.02 -15.45
CA GLN A 500 28.40 14.61 -14.87
C GLN A 500 28.63 15.10 -13.43
N ILE A 501 29.50 14.42 -12.67
CA ILE A 501 29.84 14.80 -11.29
C ILE A 501 30.80 15.99 -11.29
N ASP A 502 31.85 15.97 -12.11
CA ASP A 502 32.90 17.01 -12.17
C ASP A 502 32.43 18.35 -12.78
N SER A 503 31.59 18.31 -13.82
CA SER A 503 31.05 19.53 -14.47
C SER A 503 30.27 20.44 -13.51
N ARG A 504 29.67 19.88 -12.45
CA ARG A 504 28.93 20.66 -11.45
C ARG A 504 29.78 21.13 -10.27
N GLU A 505 30.88 20.45 -9.96
CA GLU A 505 31.86 20.95 -8.97
C GLU A 505 32.64 22.16 -9.51
N SER A 506 32.98 22.15 -10.80
CA SER A 506 33.67 23.25 -11.47
C SER A 506 32.84 24.54 -11.54
N GLU A 507 31.53 24.45 -11.81
CA GLU A 507 30.59 25.58 -11.69
C GLU A 507 30.54 26.17 -10.25
N GLN A 508 30.69 25.31 -9.24
CA GLN A 508 30.65 25.70 -7.84
C GLN A 508 31.95 26.37 -7.37
N LYS A 509 33.11 25.93 -7.86
CA LYS A 509 34.39 26.64 -7.72
C LYS A 509 34.33 28.03 -8.38
N GLY A 510 33.63 28.15 -9.52
CA GLY A 510 33.35 29.42 -10.18
C GLY A 510 32.53 30.39 -9.30
N ARG A 511 31.44 29.91 -8.70
CA ARG A 511 30.61 30.73 -7.79
C ARG A 511 31.31 31.11 -6.48
N LYS A 512 32.00 30.17 -5.81
CA LYS A 512 32.77 30.48 -4.59
C LYS A 512 33.91 31.48 -4.87
N LYS A 513 34.55 31.44 -6.05
CA LYS A 513 35.49 32.47 -6.48
C LYS A 513 34.81 33.83 -6.66
N CYS A 514 33.63 33.90 -7.27
CA CYS A 514 32.89 35.16 -7.40
C CYS A 514 32.45 35.74 -6.04
N ASP A 515 32.04 34.91 -5.08
CA ASP A 515 31.64 35.38 -3.75
C ASP A 515 32.84 35.85 -2.91
N LEU A 516 34.03 35.25 -3.09
CA LEU A 516 35.29 35.73 -2.49
C LEU A 516 35.81 37.03 -3.12
N ILE A 517 35.51 37.29 -4.39
CA ILE A 517 35.89 38.53 -5.10
C ILE A 517 34.97 39.72 -4.72
N ASN A 518 33.78 39.46 -4.18
CA ASN A 518 32.79 40.49 -3.82
C ASN A 518 32.75 40.85 -2.32
N THR A 519 33.76 40.47 -1.53
CA THR A 519 33.90 41.03 -0.18
C THR A 519 34.53 42.43 -0.28
N PRO A 520 33.86 43.52 0.19
CA PRO A 520 34.49 44.82 0.23
C PRO A 520 35.58 44.80 1.29
N THR A 521 36.82 45.00 0.85
CA THR A 521 37.93 45.36 1.73
C THR A 521 37.63 46.72 2.36
N GLU A 522 37.07 46.71 3.58
CA GLU A 522 37.14 47.86 4.47
C GLU A 522 38.61 48.06 4.86
N VAL A 523 39.25 49.03 4.21
CA VAL A 523 40.52 49.61 4.63
C VAL A 523 40.20 50.73 5.62
N LYS A 524 40.90 50.69 6.75
CA LYS A 524 40.89 51.59 7.91
C LYS A 524 40.64 53.07 7.62
#